data_AF-A0A9Q0DIF6-F1
#
_entry.id   AF-A0A9Q0DIF6-F1
#
_cell.length_a   1.000
_cell.length_b   1.000
_cell.length_c   1.000
_cell.angle_alpha   90.00
_cell.angle_beta   90.00
_cell.angle_gamma   90.00
#
_symmetry.space_group_name_H-M   'P 1'
#
loop_
_entity.id
_entity.type
_entity.pdbx_description
1 polymer ?
#
loop_
_entity_poly.entity_id
_entity_poly.type
_entity_poly.pdbx_seq_one_letter_code
_entity_poly.pdbx_strand_id
1 'polypeptide(L)'
;MAYTICHSRLCIVNDQLFIRMATTEEIRRAFVAPAPTPSSVPTLTAPQQDMLSAFSLKSGMNFEWSQKCLQDNEWDFNRAAQVFTQLKTDGKIPDVAFIK
;
A
#
# COMPACT_ATOMS: atom_id res chain seq x y z
N MET A 1 35.16 33.97 -21.77
CA MET A 1 35.96 33.81 -20.53
C MET A 1 35.05 33.12 -19.53
N ALA A 2 35.24 31.82 -19.30
CA ALA A 2 34.38 31.03 -18.41
C ALA A 2 34.94 31.12 -16.99
N TYR A 3 34.18 31.74 -16.07
CA TYR A 3 34.45 31.59 -14.64
C TYR A 3 33.53 30.50 -14.10
N THR A 4 34.07 29.29 -14.00
CA THR A 4 33.45 28.21 -13.24
C THR A 4 33.42 28.63 -11.77
N ILE A 5 32.21 28.82 -11.23
CA ILE A 5 31.98 29.01 -9.80
C ILE A 5 32.40 27.69 -9.13
N CYS A 6 33.56 27.68 -8.47
CA CYS A 6 34.00 26.53 -7.72
C CYS A 6 33.20 26.50 -6.41
N HIS A 7 32.30 25.53 -6.33
CA HIS A 7 31.42 25.27 -5.19
C HIS A 7 32.21 25.26 -3.88
N SER A 8 31.64 25.83 -2.82
CA SER A 8 32.13 25.73 -1.45
C SER A 8 32.15 24.26 -1.01
N ARG A 9 33.22 23.54 -1.34
CA ARG A 9 33.49 22.18 -0.90
C ARG A 9 34.00 22.25 0.53
N LEU A 10 33.40 21.44 1.39
CA LEU A 10 33.80 21.30 2.78
C LEU A 10 35.28 20.89 2.85
N CYS A 11 36.11 21.64 3.58
CA CYS A 11 37.52 21.33 3.81
C CYS A 11 37.70 20.88 5.27
N ILE A 12 37.65 19.57 5.50
CA ILE A 12 37.87 18.97 6.83
C ILE A 12 39.38 18.86 7.04
N VAL A 13 39.94 19.71 7.91
CA VAL A 13 41.38 19.74 8.21
C VAL A 13 41.79 18.77 9.31
N ASN A 14 40.84 18.39 10.18
CA ASN A 14 40.97 17.35 11.19
C ASN A 14 39.59 16.77 11.48
N ASP A 15 39.52 15.45 11.67
CA ASP A 15 38.33 14.73 12.13
C ASP A 15 38.76 13.66 13.13
N GLN A 16 37.95 13.44 14.17
CA GLN A 16 38.19 12.43 15.18
C GLN A 16 36.91 11.63 15.42
N LEU A 17 36.95 10.36 15.03
CA LEU A 17 35.85 9.42 15.19
C LEU A 17 36.11 8.48 16.36
N PHE A 18 35.07 8.25 17.19
CA PHE A 18 35.08 7.23 18.23
C PHE A 18 33.95 6.24 18.03
N ILE A 19 34.30 4.94 17.97
CA ILE A 19 33.35 3.84 17.76
C ILE A 19 33.14 3.11 19.08
N ARG A 20 31.88 2.92 19.46
CA ARG A 20 31.49 2.10 20.63
C ARG A 20 30.33 1.18 20.28
N MET A 21 30.13 0.18 21.13
CA MET A 21 28.93 -0.63 21.08
C MET A 21 27.70 0.20 21.46
N ALA A 22 26.60 -0.04 20.75
CA ALA A 22 25.30 0.52 21.10
C ALA A 22 24.78 -0.15 22.37
N THR A 23 24.19 0.63 23.25
CA THR A 23 23.47 0.11 24.42
C THR A 23 22.19 -0.60 24.00
N THR A 24 21.66 -1.47 24.85
CA THR A 24 20.38 -2.15 24.59
C THR A 24 19.24 -1.19 24.26
N GLU A 25 19.20 -0.02 24.91
CA GLU A 25 18.19 1.00 24.68
C GLU A 25 18.33 1.66 23.30
N GLU A 26 19.57 1.92 22.86
CA GLU A 26 19.85 2.49 21.53
C GLU A 26 19.52 1.50 20.41
N ILE A 27 19.86 0.22 20.59
CA ILE A 27 19.49 -0.86 19.66
C ILE A 27 17.97 -0.94 19.55
N ARG A 28 17.26 -0.97 20.69
CA ARG A 28 15.79 -1.01 20.70
C ARG A 28 15.21 0.15 19.90
N ARG A 29 15.66 1.39 20.15
CA ARG A 29 15.17 2.58 19.44
C ARG A 29 15.49 2.56 17.94
N ALA A 30 16.70 2.15 17.56
CA ALA A 30 17.14 2.13 16.17
C ALA A 30 16.36 1.11 15.32
N PHE A 31 15.89 0.02 15.93
CA PHE A 31 15.18 -1.06 15.26
C PHE A 31 13.70 -1.15 15.65
N VAL A 32 13.13 -0.15 16.32
CA VAL A 32 11.68 -0.05 16.46
C VAL A 32 11.09 0.16 15.07
N ALA A 33 10.35 -0.83 14.58
CA ALA A 33 9.49 -0.63 13.45
C ALA A 33 8.52 0.52 13.80
N PRO A 34 8.36 1.53 12.93
CA PRO A 34 7.37 2.56 13.16
C PRO A 34 6.04 1.90 13.49
N ALA A 35 5.37 2.35 14.55
CA ALA A 35 3.97 1.99 14.74
C ALA A 35 3.24 2.28 13.42
N PRO A 36 2.25 1.46 13.01
CA PRO A 36 1.46 1.75 11.82
C PRO A 36 0.91 3.16 11.96
N THR A 37 1.53 4.11 11.27
CA THR A 37 1.06 5.48 11.20
C THR A 37 -0.22 5.41 10.39
N PRO A 38 -1.29 6.15 10.74
CA PRO A 38 -2.52 6.19 9.96
C PRO A 38 -2.34 6.97 8.63
N SER A 39 -1.21 6.80 7.94
CA SER A 39 -0.98 7.42 6.64
C SER A 39 -0.08 6.58 5.74
N SER A 40 -0.65 6.28 4.56
CA SER A 40 -0.02 5.85 3.29
C SER A 40 0.06 4.37 2.94
N VAL A 41 -0.59 3.47 3.68
CA VAL A 41 -1.30 2.39 2.98
C VAL A 41 -2.60 3.00 2.45
N PRO A 42 -3.03 2.77 1.19
CA PRO A 42 -4.40 3.03 0.80
C PRO A 42 -5.28 2.00 1.52
N THR A 43 -5.43 2.15 2.84
CA THR A 43 -6.45 1.45 3.60
C THR A 43 -7.75 2.02 3.07
N LEU A 44 -8.53 1.15 2.43
CA LEU A 44 -9.89 1.45 2.03
C LEU A 44 -10.58 2.23 3.15
N THR A 45 -11.30 3.30 2.80
CA THR A 45 -12.13 4.02 3.78
C THR A 45 -13.08 3.02 4.45
N ALA A 46 -13.49 3.27 5.70
CA ALA A 46 -14.43 2.36 6.39
C ALA A 46 -15.66 1.99 5.53
N PRO A 47 -16.31 2.93 4.81
CA PRO A 47 -17.39 2.60 3.87
C PRO A 47 -16.97 1.65 2.75
N GLN A 48 -15.77 1.82 2.19
CA GLN A 48 -15.24 0.95 1.13
C GLN A 48 -14.93 -0.46 1.65
N GLN A 49 -14.47 -0.59 2.90
CA GLN A 49 -14.23 -1.89 3.53
C GLN A 49 -15.55 -2.65 3.77
N ASP A 50 -16.59 -1.96 4.21
CA ASP A 50 -17.95 -2.52 4.34
C ASP A 50 -18.49 -2.96 2.99
N MET A 51 -18.35 -2.12 1.95
CA MET A 51 -18.77 -2.46 0.60
C MET A 51 -18.02 -3.66 0.04
N LEU A 52 -16.71 -3.73 0.25
CA LEU A 52 -15.88 -4.86 -0.14
C LEU A 52 -16.33 -6.16 0.52
N SER A 53 -16.57 -6.12 1.83
CA SER A 53 -17.03 -7.26 2.60
C SER A 53 -18.41 -7.74 2.13
N ALA A 54 -19.35 -6.81 1.92
CA ALA A 54 -20.67 -7.11 1.39
C ALA A 54 -20.61 -7.66 -0.05
N PHE A 55 -19.75 -7.11 -0.90
CA PHE A 55 -19.61 -7.53 -2.29
C PHE A 55 -18.98 -8.92 -2.41
N SER A 56 -17.93 -9.20 -1.63
CA SER A 56 -17.32 -10.53 -1.55
C SER A 56 -18.34 -11.58 -1.09
N LEU A 57 -19.13 -11.25 -0.07
CA LEU A 57 -20.18 -12.15 0.42
C LEU A 57 -21.27 -12.42 -0.64
N LYS A 58 -21.73 -11.39 -1.36
CA LYS A 58 -22.79 -11.53 -2.39
C LYS A 58 -22.30 -12.21 -3.67
N SER A 59 -21.11 -11.85 -4.14
CA SER A 59 -20.54 -12.39 -5.38
C SER A 59 -19.98 -13.80 -5.20
N GLY A 60 -19.56 -14.14 -3.96
CA GLY A 60 -18.81 -15.33 -3.64
C GLY A 60 -17.33 -15.24 -4.00
N MET A 61 -16.88 -14.10 -4.55
CA MET A 61 -15.47 -13.87 -4.87
C MET A 61 -14.66 -13.59 -3.61
N ASN A 62 -13.36 -13.84 -3.66
CA ASN A 62 -12.44 -13.46 -2.61
C ASN A 62 -12.26 -11.94 -2.53
N PHE A 63 -11.58 -11.48 -1.49
CA PHE A 63 -11.40 -10.06 -1.21
C PHE A 63 -10.61 -9.35 -2.32
N GLU A 64 -9.59 -9.96 -2.89
CA GLU A 64 -8.77 -9.32 -3.93
C GLU A 64 -9.56 -9.04 -5.21
N TRP A 65 -10.32 -10.03 -5.69
CA TRP A 65 -11.14 -9.88 -6.89
C TRP A 65 -12.37 -9.00 -6.68
N SER A 66 -12.97 -9.09 -5.49
CA SER A 66 -14.06 -8.19 -5.09
C SER A 66 -13.60 -6.73 -5.04
N GLN A 67 -12.40 -6.48 -4.51
CA GLN A 67 -11.81 -5.16 -4.45
C GLN A 67 -11.53 -4.63 -5.85
N LYS A 68 -10.94 -5.45 -6.72
CA LYS A 68 -10.69 -5.07 -8.12
C LYS A 68 -11.99 -4.69 -8.83
N CYS A 69 -13.04 -5.49 -8.69
CA CYS A 69 -14.34 -5.21 -9.31
C CYS A 69 -14.93 -3.88 -8.83
N LEU A 70 -14.86 -3.59 -7.53
CA LEU A 70 -15.34 -2.33 -6.97
C LEU A 70 -14.49 -1.14 -7.44
N GLN A 71 -13.17 -1.28 -7.49
CA GLN A 71 -12.26 -0.22 -7.97
C GLN A 71 -12.48 0.10 -9.44
N ASP A 72 -12.60 -0.91 -10.31
CA ASP A 72 -12.84 -0.74 -11.74
C ASP A 72 -14.22 -0.10 -12.04
N ASN A 73 -15.14 -0.14 -11.07
CA ASN A 73 -16.48 0.45 -11.15
C ASN A 73 -16.66 1.65 -10.22
N GLU A 74 -15.56 2.36 -9.89
CA GLU A 74 -15.60 3.63 -9.15
C GLU A 74 -16.25 3.53 -7.75
N TRP A 75 -16.20 2.35 -7.13
CA TRP A 75 -16.89 2.01 -5.88
C TRP A 75 -18.41 2.13 -5.95
N ASP A 76 -19.02 1.98 -7.13
CA ASP A 76 -20.47 1.85 -7.27
C ASP A 76 -20.88 0.38 -7.11
N PHE A 77 -21.58 0.08 -6.00
CA PHE A 77 -22.03 -1.27 -5.68
C PHE A 77 -22.98 -1.86 -6.73
N ASN A 78 -23.92 -1.06 -7.25
CA ASN A 78 -24.93 -1.53 -8.19
C ASN A 78 -24.32 -1.80 -9.56
N ARG A 79 -23.45 -0.89 -10.02
CA ARG A 79 -22.73 -1.04 -11.28
C ARG A 79 -21.77 -2.23 -11.22
N ALA A 80 -20.99 -2.36 -10.15
CA ALA A 80 -20.09 -3.50 -9.94
C ALA A 80 -20.86 -4.82 -9.95
N ALA A 81 -22.03 -4.89 -9.31
CA ALA A 81 -22.84 -6.11 -9.27
C ALA A 81 -23.40 -6.50 -10.65
N GLN A 82 -23.84 -5.52 -11.45
CA GLN A 82 -24.28 -5.76 -12.83
C GLN A 82 -23.13 -6.26 -13.71
N VAL A 83 -21.98 -5.57 -13.67
CA VAL A 83 -20.79 -5.95 -14.45
C VAL A 83 -20.29 -7.34 -14.05
N PHE A 84 -20.23 -7.63 -12.74
CA PHE A 84 -19.90 -8.95 -12.24
C PHE A 84 -20.84 -10.04 -12.79
N THR A 85 -22.15 -9.81 -12.74
CA THR A 85 -23.15 -10.77 -13.20
C THR A 85 -23.01 -11.04 -14.70
N GLN A 86 -22.76 -10.01 -15.49
CA GLN A 86 -22.50 -10.15 -16.92
C GLN A 86 -21.22 -10.97 -17.17
N LEU A 87 -20.11 -10.60 -16.54
CA LEU A 87 -18.83 -11.31 -16.72
C LEU A 87 -18.89 -12.76 -16.23
N LYS A 88 -19.67 -13.04 -15.18
CA LYS A 88 -19.92 -14.40 -14.69
C LYS A 88 -20.72 -15.22 -15.69
N THR A 89 -21.75 -14.63 -16.30
CA THR A 89 -22.58 -15.29 -17.32
C THR A 89 -21.79 -15.56 -18.60
N ASP A 90 -20.93 -14.62 -18.98
CA ASP A 90 -20.00 -14.75 -20.11
C ASP A 90 -18.85 -15.75 -19.85
N GLY A 91 -18.71 -16.27 -18.61
CA GLY A 91 -17.62 -17.18 -18.23
C GLY A 91 -16.23 -16.54 -18.24
N LYS A 92 -16.14 -15.21 -18.07
CA LYS A 92 -14.88 -14.43 -18.12
C LYS A 92 -14.21 -14.26 -16.77
N ILE A 93 -14.84 -14.69 -15.67
CA ILE A 93 -14.28 -14.61 -14.32
C ILE A 93 -13.47 -15.89 -14.05
N PRO A 94 -12.17 -15.79 -13.76
CA PRO A 94 -11.35 -16.97 -13.54
C PRO A 94 -11.67 -17.64 -12.19
N ASP A 95 -11.49 -18.96 -12.11
CA ASP A 95 -11.83 -19.74 -10.90
C ASP A 95 -11.08 -19.28 -9.65
N VAL A 96 -9.87 -18.73 -9.82
CA VAL A 96 -9.07 -18.15 -8.72
C VAL A 96 -9.80 -17.02 -8.00
N ALA A 97 -10.78 -16.38 -8.63
CA ALA A 97 -11.60 -15.37 -8.01
C ALA A 97 -12.50 -15.93 -6.91
N PHE A 98 -12.78 -17.23 -6.88
CA PHE A 98 -13.65 -17.88 -5.92
C PHE A 98 -12.89 -18.70 -4.86
N ILE A 99 -11.56 -18.74 -4.93
CA ILE A 99 -10.70 -19.37 -3.93
C ILE A 99 -10.54 -18.40 -2.75
N LYS A 100 -10.96 -18.84 -1.56
CA LYS A 100 -10.94 -18.05 -0.32
C LYS A 100 -9.67 -18.28 0.49
#